data_AF-A0A9E4C6D4-F1
#
_entry.id   AF-A0A9E4C6D4-F1
#
_cell.length_a   1.000
_cell.length_b   1.000
_cell.length_c   1.000
_cell.angle_alpha   90.00
_cell.angle_beta   90.00
_cell.angle_gamma   90.00
#
_symmetry.space_group_name_H-M   'P 1'
#
loop_
_entity.id
_entity.type
_entity.pdbx_description
1 polymer ?
#
loop_
_entity_poly.entity_id
_entity_poly.type
_entity_poly.pdbx_seq_one_letter_code
_entity_poly.pdbx_strand_id
1 'polypeptide(L)'
;MARNSFSIPLEREKTKRLLRNSFLILVFFLFCWVQGEGFAFGARKSVARILGVREFSTPDYARVVFILNRETFDFKSGILKKPTRVFVDIPRGHLNKGA
;
A
#
# COMPACT_ATOMS: atom_id res chain seq x y z
N MET A 1 42.99 64.31 4.66
CA MET A 1 43.06 62.95 5.23
C MET A 1 41.73 62.24 4.95
N ALA A 2 41.66 61.45 3.87
CA ALA A 2 40.47 60.69 3.50
C ALA A 2 40.62 59.24 4.00
N ARG A 3 39.69 58.77 4.83
CA ARG A 3 39.63 57.38 5.29
C ARG A 3 38.81 56.56 4.30
N ASN A 4 39.46 55.65 3.59
CA ASN A 4 38.81 54.62 2.79
C ASN A 4 38.16 53.60 3.72
N SER A 5 36.82 53.58 3.76
CA SER A 5 36.03 52.53 4.40
C SER A 5 35.97 51.31 3.47
N PHE A 6 36.76 50.30 3.82
CA PHE A 6 36.88 49.02 3.15
C PHE A 6 35.72 48.10 3.59
N SER A 7 34.70 47.93 2.74
CA SER A 7 33.54 47.07 3.00
C SER A 7 33.59 45.83 2.10
N ILE A 8 34.08 44.69 2.63
CA ILE A 8 34.04 43.37 1.98
C ILE A 8 33.82 42.30 3.07
N PRO A 9 33.05 41.21 2.88
CA PRO A 9 31.67 41.10 2.41
C PRO A 9 30.83 40.18 3.35
N LEU A 10 29.64 40.61 3.77
CA LEU A 10 28.71 39.78 4.56
C LEU A 10 28.05 38.64 3.75
N GLU A 11 28.37 38.54 2.46
CA GLU A 11 27.77 37.58 1.52
C GLU A 11 28.40 36.17 1.58
N ARG A 12 29.67 36.06 2.02
CA ARG A 12 30.37 34.77 2.16
C ARG A 12 29.83 33.89 3.30
N GLU A 13 29.10 34.46 4.24
CA GLU A 13 28.52 33.72 5.37
C GLU A 13 27.22 33.00 4.99
N LYS A 14 26.36 33.63 4.18
CA LYS A 14 25.09 33.04 3.74
C LYS A 14 25.31 31.85 2.81
N THR A 15 26.26 31.98 1.89
CA THR A 15 26.66 30.91 0.95
C THR A 15 27.21 29.68 1.67
N LYS A 16 27.98 29.85 2.75
CA LYS A 16 28.46 28.73 3.57
C LYS A 16 27.36 28.00 4.32
N ARG A 17 26.34 28.72 4.82
CA ARG A 17 25.17 28.08 5.49
C ARG A 17 24.26 27.35 4.49
N LEU A 18 24.08 27.93 3.30
CA LEU A 18 23.34 27.30 2.20
C LEU A 18 24.04 26.03 1.69
N LEU A 19 25.36 26.05 1.53
CA LEU A 19 26.14 24.87 1.14
C LEU A 19 26.03 23.76 2.20
N ARG A 20 26.05 24.12 3.49
CA ARG A 20 25.99 23.16 4.59
C ARG A 20 24.62 22.48 4.71
N ASN A 21 23.53 23.20 4.49
CA ASN A 21 22.19 22.62 4.46
C ASN A 21 21.96 21.76 3.21
N SER A 22 22.49 22.18 2.06
CA SER A 22 22.40 21.41 0.82
C SER A 22 23.18 20.08 0.91
N PHE A 23 24.34 20.09 1.56
CA PHE A 23 25.13 18.89 1.78
C PHE A 23 24.42 17.88 2.69
N LEU A 24 23.77 18.34 3.76
CA LEU A 24 22.98 17.48 4.66
C LEU A 24 21.80 16.81 3.94
N ILE A 25 21.12 17.55 3.04
CA ILE A 25 20.02 17.01 2.24
C ILE A 25 20.54 15.94 1.26
N LEU A 26 21.66 16.19 0.58
CA LEU A 26 22.26 15.21 -0.33
C LEU A 26 22.72 13.94 0.41
N VAL A 27 23.33 14.08 1.59
CA VAL A 27 23.71 12.93 2.43
C VAL A 27 22.48 12.15 2.88
N PHE A 28 21.39 12.82 3.24
CA PHE A 28 20.13 12.16 3.60
C PHE A 28 19.54 11.37 2.41
N PHE A 29 19.53 11.94 1.20
CA PHE A 29 19.08 11.22 0.01
C PHE A 29 19.99 10.05 -0.35
N LEU A 30 21.31 10.20 -0.20
CA LEU A 30 22.27 9.12 -0.44
C LEU A 30 22.12 8.00 0.59
N PHE A 31 21.84 8.35 1.84
CA PHE A 31 21.58 7.41 2.92
C PHE A 31 20.24 6.68 2.71
N CYS A 32 19.18 7.38 2.29
CA CYS A 32 17.93 6.76 1.89
C CYS A 32 18.08 5.83 0.68
N TRP A 33 18.98 6.15 -0.26
CA TRP A 33 19.28 5.29 -1.42
C TRP A 33 20.05 4.03 -1.02
N VAL A 34 21.11 4.18 -0.19
CA VAL A 34 21.91 3.06 0.30
C VAL A 34 21.11 2.16 1.23
N GLN A 35 20.18 2.71 2.02
CA GLN A 35 19.36 1.92 2.92
C GLN A 35 18.26 1.14 2.23
N GLY A 36 18.02 1.29 0.92
CA GLY A 36 17.52 0.25 0.00
C GLY A 36 16.30 -0.59 0.39
N GLU A 37 15.67 -0.36 1.52
CA GLU A 37 14.46 -0.98 1.99
C GLU A 37 13.39 0.02 1.64
N GLY A 38 12.89 -0.11 0.41
CA GLY A 38 11.71 0.59 -0.02
C GLY A 38 10.69 0.53 1.11
N PHE A 39 10.22 1.70 1.54
CA PHE A 39 8.99 1.81 2.29
C PHE A 39 7.88 1.24 1.41
N ALA A 40 7.78 -0.08 1.37
CA ALA A 40 6.59 -0.77 0.99
C ALA A 40 5.59 -0.37 2.06
N PHE A 41 4.81 0.68 1.76
CA PHE A 41 3.52 0.90 2.38
C PHE A 41 2.78 -0.43 2.22
N GLY A 42 2.90 -1.28 3.23
CA GLY A 42 2.20 -2.54 3.29
C GLY A 42 0.74 -2.16 3.30
N ALA A 43 0.11 -2.21 2.13
CA ALA A 43 -1.32 -2.12 2.01
C ALA A 43 -1.87 -3.12 3.01
N ARG A 44 -2.45 -2.62 4.12
CA ARG A 44 -3.05 -3.48 5.14
C ARG A 44 -3.96 -4.41 4.37
N LYS A 45 -3.66 -5.71 4.37
CA LYS A 45 -4.48 -6.72 3.69
C LYS A 45 -5.88 -6.59 4.26
N SER A 46 -6.75 -5.87 3.54
CA SER A 46 -8.11 -5.64 3.97
C SER A 46 -8.79 -7.00 4.01
N VAL A 47 -9.45 -7.24 5.13
CA VAL A 47 -10.20 -8.47 5.37
C VAL A 47 -11.27 -8.56 4.29
N ALA A 48 -11.28 -9.66 3.54
CA ALA A 48 -12.26 -9.86 2.49
C ALA A 48 -13.64 -9.97 3.11
N ARG A 49 -14.55 -9.10 2.66
CA ARG A 49 -15.93 -9.08 3.12
C ARG A 49 -16.84 -9.42 1.95
N ILE A 50 -17.74 -10.37 2.18
CA ILE A 50 -18.81 -10.71 1.25
C ILE A 50 -19.87 -9.62 1.38
N LEU A 51 -20.07 -8.85 0.31
CA LEU A 51 -21.07 -7.79 0.22
C LEU A 51 -22.43 -8.34 -0.21
N GLY A 52 -22.43 -9.45 -0.95
CA GLY A 52 -23.64 -10.09 -1.42
C GLY A 52 -23.36 -11.42 -2.10
N VAL A 53 -24.42 -12.20 -2.26
CA VAL A 53 -24.42 -13.49 -2.96
C VAL A 53 -25.52 -13.43 -4.01
N ARG A 54 -25.20 -13.85 -5.23
CA ARG A 54 -26.16 -14.02 -6.32
C ARG A 54 -26.09 -15.45 -6.82
N GLU A 55 -27.23 -15.98 -7.20
CA GLU A 55 -27.33 -17.29 -7.83
C GLU A 55 -27.98 -17.17 -9.20
N PHE A 56 -27.50 -17.98 -10.13
CA PHE A 56 -28.06 -18.11 -11.47
C PHE A 56 -28.07 -19.59 -11.82
N SER A 57 -29.23 -20.10 -12.19
CA SER A 57 -29.39 -21.49 -12.59
C SER A 57 -29.91 -21.53 -14.01
N THR A 58 -29.17 -22.21 -14.88
CA THR A 58 -29.57 -22.57 -16.24
C THR A 58 -29.74 -24.09 -16.32
N PRO A 59 -30.32 -24.63 -17.41
CA PRO A 59 -30.41 -26.08 -17.59
C PRO A 59 -29.04 -26.77 -17.57
N ASP A 60 -27.99 -26.09 -18.02
CA ASP A 60 -26.66 -26.67 -18.18
C ASP A 60 -25.75 -26.47 -16.97
N TYR A 61 -25.99 -25.43 -16.17
CA TYR A 61 -25.14 -25.12 -15.02
C TYR A 61 -25.83 -24.28 -13.95
N ALA A 62 -25.31 -24.39 -12.72
CA ALA A 62 -25.59 -23.45 -11.64
C ALA A 62 -24.34 -22.59 -11.40
N ARG A 63 -24.52 -21.28 -11.27
CA ARG A 63 -23.46 -20.31 -10.97
C ARG A 63 -23.82 -19.54 -9.71
N VAL A 64 -22.92 -19.56 -8.73
CA VAL A 64 -22.98 -18.73 -7.54
C VAL A 64 -21.91 -17.65 -7.63
N VAL A 65 -22.29 -16.39 -7.45
CA VAL A 65 -21.41 -15.23 -7.54
C VAL A 65 -21.33 -14.56 -6.18
N PHE A 66 -20.12 -14.49 -5.63
CA PHE A 66 -19.83 -13.75 -4.40
C PHE A 66 -19.31 -12.35 -4.77
N ILE A 67 -20.00 -11.31 -4.31
CA ILE A 67 -19.55 -9.92 -4.47
C ILE A 67 -18.66 -9.59 -3.28
N LEU A 68 -17.41 -9.22 -3.54
CA LEU A 68 -16.41 -8.91 -2.52
C LEU A 68 -16.07 -7.42 -2.51
N ASN A 69 -15.59 -6.93 -1.37
CA ASN A 69 -15.10 -5.56 -1.20
C ASN A 69 -13.67 -5.31 -1.75
N ARG A 70 -13.12 -6.25 -2.52
CA ARG A 70 -11.77 -6.21 -3.10
C ARG A 70 -11.74 -6.96 -4.42
N GLU A 71 -10.83 -6.56 -5.30
CA GLU A 71 -10.74 -7.09 -6.67
C GLU A 71 -10.12 -8.49 -6.74
N THR A 72 -8.99 -8.70 -6.06
CA THR A 72 -8.28 -9.99 -6.07
C THR A 72 -8.48 -10.70 -4.74
N PHE A 73 -8.80 -11.99 -4.72
CA PHE A 73 -8.97 -12.75 -3.48
C PHE A 73 -8.57 -14.21 -3.66
N ASP A 74 -7.68 -14.70 -2.79
CA ASP A 74 -7.30 -16.11 -2.78
C ASP A 74 -8.37 -16.90 -2.03
N PHE A 75 -9.01 -17.85 -2.71
CA PHE A 75 -9.95 -18.78 -2.11
C PHE A 75 -9.52 -20.22 -2.41
N LYS A 76 -9.97 -21.16 -1.59
CA LYS A 76 -9.85 -22.60 -1.89
C LYS A 76 -11.22 -23.14 -2.22
N SER A 77 -11.29 -24.14 -3.08
CA SER A 77 -12.53 -24.85 -3.38
C SER A 77 -12.29 -26.35 -3.42
N GLY A 78 -13.37 -27.11 -3.27
CA GLY A 78 -13.30 -28.55 -3.34
C GLY A 78 -14.65 -29.21 -3.31
N ILE A 79 -14.64 -30.54 -3.37
CA ILE A 79 -15.83 -31.38 -3.37
C ILE A 79 -15.74 -32.35 -2.18
N LEU A 80 -16.75 -32.32 -1.33
CA LEU A 80 -16.95 -33.31 -0.29
C LEU A 80 -17.81 -34.44 -0.86
N LYS A 81 -17.38 -35.69 -0.69
CA LYS A 81 -18.14 -36.87 -1.06
C LYS A 81 -18.90 -37.36 0.19
N LYS A 82 -20.22 -37.61 0.05
CA LYS A 82 -21.15 -38.14 1.08
C LYS A 82 -21.66 -37.13 2.13
N PRO A 83 -22.76 -36.38 1.85
CA PRO A 83 -23.37 -36.19 0.53
C PRO A 83 -22.47 -35.34 -0.35
N THR A 84 -22.66 -35.40 -1.68
CA THR A 84 -21.88 -34.58 -2.62
C THR A 84 -22.16 -33.10 -2.37
N ARG A 85 -21.14 -32.36 -1.94
CA ARG A 85 -21.22 -30.91 -1.69
C ARG A 85 -20.01 -30.22 -2.28
N VAL A 86 -20.21 -29.06 -2.88
CA VAL A 86 -19.12 -28.15 -3.25
C VAL A 86 -18.90 -27.19 -2.10
N PHE A 87 -17.66 -26.94 -1.73
CA PHE A 87 -17.32 -25.92 -0.75
C PHE A 87 -16.35 -24.89 -1.34
N VAL A 88 -16.43 -23.68 -0.81
CA VAL A 88 -15.50 -22.59 -1.07
C VAL A 88 -15.05 -22.07 0.28
N ASP A 89 -13.75 -22.10 0.54
CA ASP A 89 -13.12 -21.57 1.74
C ASP A 89 -12.58 -20.16 1.46
N ILE A 90 -13.06 -19.21 2.25
CA ILE A 90 -12.79 -17.79 2.15
C ILE A 90 -11.94 -17.42 3.36
N PRO A 91 -10.59 -17.42 3.24
CA PRO A 91 -9.71 -17.14 4.36
C PRO A 91 -9.95 -15.75 4.92
N ARG A 92 -10.14 -15.69 6.24
CA ARG A 92 -10.46 -14.45 6.99
C ARG A 92 -11.76 -13.80 6.53
N GLY A 93 -12.67 -14.53 5.89
CA GLY A 93 -14.00 -14.02 5.58
C GLY A 93 -14.76 -13.67 6.87
N HIS A 94 -15.30 -12.46 6.96
CA HIS A 94 -16.28 -12.13 7.99
C HIS A 94 -17.68 -12.30 7.41
N LEU A 95 -18.43 -13.25 7.97
CA LEU A 95 -19.84 -13.43 7.68
C LEU A 95 -20.65 -12.47 8.55
N ASN A 96 -21.23 -11.44 7.95
CA ASN A 96 -22.27 -10.67 8.62
C ASN A 96 -23.54 -11.52 8.62
N LYS A 97 -23.98 -12.00 9.78
CA LYS A 97 -25.35 -12.49 9.93
C LYS A 97 -26.26 -11.32 9.59
N GLY A 98 -27.08 -11.45 8.55
CA GLY A 98 -28.13 -10.48 8.25
C GLY A 98 -28.97 -10.27 9.52
N ALA A 99 -29.20 -9.00 9.86
CA ALA A 99 -30.15 -8.60 10.88
C ALA A 99 -31.58 -8.93 10.41
#